data_AF-A0A3P6BMC5-F1
#
_entry.id   AF-A0A3P6BMC5-F1
#
_cell.length_a   1.000
_cell.length_b   1.000
_cell.length_c   1.000
_cell.angle_alpha   90.00
_cell.angle_beta   90.00
_cell.angle_gamma   90.00
#
_symmetry.space_group_name_H-M   'P 1'
#
loop_
_entity.id
_entity.type
_entity.pdbx_description
1 polymer ?
#
loop_
_entity_poly.entity_id
_entity_poly.type
_entity_poly.pdbx_seq_one_letter_code
_entity_poly.pdbx_strand_id
1 'polypeptide(L)'
;SPTKCRRSEDHGMKLLATALCSVTFGILIGLSFPSLWITKIFLHLLPFCIVQASLPKTLLRSVALSHIDSDTAAPTQAIDNSKACFIYGFLQILKALRDCHRDLKNKPRYLVTFTVGYNQRHNIDACIKKFSDSFTIVLFHYDGRVSEWDDEFEWSKNVIHISVLKQTKWWYAKRFLHPDIVARYDYIFIWDEDLGVDHFNAEEYVHMVKKHGLEISQPGLDPEKGCTWQITKRRKHVEVHKETDEKLEWCSNPPRPPCAAFVEIMAPVFSRDAWRCVWHMIQNDLVHGWGLDFALRRCVEEPAYEKIGIVDSQWIVHQFIPSLGSQGKEENGKSPLEGVRDRCHMEWKMFESRVDNAEKDYFKSLQVQSQSKSTTFQ
;
A
#
# COMPACT_ATOMS: atom_id res chain seq x y z
N SER A 1 -65.29 -4.43 18.40
CA SER A 1 -65.44 -4.22 16.96
C SER A 1 -64.43 -3.21 16.45
N PRO A 2 -63.46 -3.60 15.61
CA PRO A 2 -62.54 -2.65 14.99
C PRO A 2 -62.97 -2.30 13.57
N THR A 3 -62.91 -1.01 13.22
CA THR A 3 -63.04 -0.46 11.87
C THR A 3 -61.70 -0.47 11.15
N LYS A 4 -61.76 -0.71 9.83
CA LYS A 4 -60.69 -1.13 8.92
C LYS A 4 -60.46 -0.05 7.86
N CYS A 5 -59.21 0.34 7.56
CA CYS A 5 -58.76 0.85 6.25
C CYS A 5 -57.21 0.89 6.23
N ARG A 6 -56.48 -0.03 5.59
CA ARG A 6 -56.20 -0.36 4.17
C ARG A 6 -54.86 0.24 3.71
N ARG A 7 -53.90 -0.69 3.52
CA ARG A 7 -52.48 -0.53 3.18
C ARG A 7 -52.33 -0.35 1.65
N SER A 8 -51.42 0.53 1.23
CA SER A 8 -51.00 0.71 -0.17
C SER A 8 -49.72 -0.09 -0.43
N GLU A 9 -49.82 -1.19 -1.17
CA GLU A 9 -48.71 -1.98 -1.71
C GLU A 9 -49.15 -2.51 -3.09
N ASP A 10 -48.91 -1.77 -4.18
CA ASP A 10 -49.08 -2.34 -5.54
C ASP A 10 -48.33 -1.58 -6.66
N HIS A 11 -47.03 -1.32 -6.47
CA HIS A 11 -46.18 -0.82 -7.56
C HIS A 11 -44.89 -1.63 -7.78
N GLY A 12 -44.34 -2.27 -6.74
CA GLY A 12 -43.14 -3.12 -6.87
C GLY A 12 -43.40 -4.49 -7.53
N MET A 13 -44.59 -5.07 -7.30
CA MET A 13 -44.93 -6.41 -7.84
C MET A 13 -45.18 -6.41 -9.34
N LYS A 14 -45.62 -5.28 -9.91
CA LYS A 14 -45.80 -5.13 -11.37
C LYS A 14 -44.47 -5.08 -12.12
N LEU A 15 -43.47 -4.40 -11.56
CA LEU A 15 -42.14 -4.32 -12.16
C LEU A 15 -41.42 -5.70 -12.18
N LEU A 16 -41.63 -6.49 -11.12
CA LEU A 16 -41.02 -7.81 -10.98
C LEU A 16 -41.68 -8.86 -11.88
N ALA A 17 -42.99 -8.77 -12.09
CA ALA A 17 -43.72 -9.63 -13.01
C ALA A 17 -43.35 -9.37 -14.49
N THR A 18 -43.14 -8.10 -14.88
CA THR A 18 -42.72 -7.76 -16.26
C THR A 18 -41.32 -8.29 -16.58
N ALA A 19 -40.38 -8.23 -15.63
CA ALA A 19 -39.02 -8.74 -15.81
C ALA A 19 -38.95 -10.28 -15.94
N LEU A 20 -39.81 -11.00 -15.21
CA LEU A 20 -39.87 -12.47 -15.27
C LEU A 20 -40.51 -12.98 -16.57
N CYS A 21 -41.47 -12.25 -17.14
CA CYS A 21 -42.08 -12.60 -18.43
C CYS A 21 -41.12 -12.38 -19.62
N SER A 22 -40.19 -11.42 -19.55
CA SER A 22 -39.18 -11.22 -20.59
C SER A 22 -38.12 -12.33 -20.63
N VAL A 23 -37.78 -12.93 -19.49
CA VAL A 23 -36.78 -14.01 -19.40
C VAL A 23 -37.35 -15.34 -19.91
N THR A 24 -38.63 -15.61 -19.63
CA THR A 24 -39.30 -16.84 -20.13
C THR A 24 -39.60 -16.79 -21.62
N PHE A 25 -39.86 -15.61 -22.19
CA PHE A 25 -40.01 -15.45 -23.64
C PHE A 25 -38.70 -15.69 -24.39
N GLY A 26 -37.55 -15.33 -23.83
CA GLY A 26 -36.23 -15.61 -24.40
C GLY A 26 -35.87 -17.11 -24.46
N ILE A 27 -36.41 -17.91 -23.53
CA ILE A 27 -36.19 -19.37 -23.48
C ILE A 27 -37.05 -20.12 -24.51
N LEU A 28 -38.21 -19.57 -24.89
CA LEU A 28 -39.14 -20.19 -25.85
C LEU A 28 -38.71 -20.05 -27.34
N ILE A 29 -37.76 -19.15 -27.66
CA ILE A 29 -37.30 -18.91 -29.05
C ILE A 29 -36.12 -19.81 -29.46
N GLY A 30 -35.68 -20.74 -28.59
CA GLY A 30 -34.95 -21.93 -29.03
C GLY A 30 -33.55 -21.71 -29.63
N LEU A 31 -32.64 -21.05 -28.90
CA LEU A 31 -31.20 -21.24 -29.12
C LEU A 31 -30.73 -22.37 -28.19
N SER A 32 -30.45 -23.53 -28.78
CA SER A 32 -30.28 -24.82 -28.10
C SER A 32 -28.91 -25.03 -27.45
N PHE A 33 -28.89 -25.86 -26.41
CA PHE A 33 -27.69 -26.49 -25.84
C PHE A 33 -27.38 -27.82 -26.55
N PRO A 34 -26.10 -28.25 -26.54
CA PRO A 34 -25.82 -29.63 -26.18
C PRO A 34 -24.70 -29.80 -25.13
N SER A 35 -25.02 -30.66 -24.16
CA SER A 35 -24.22 -31.74 -23.55
C SER A 35 -22.86 -31.52 -22.85
N LEU A 36 -22.83 -32.08 -21.62
CA LEU A 36 -21.81 -32.97 -21.03
C LEU A 36 -20.39 -32.48 -20.70
N TRP A 37 -19.88 -33.09 -19.63
CA TRP A 37 -18.53 -33.00 -19.05
C TRP A 37 -17.40 -32.81 -20.07
N ILE A 38 -16.55 -31.80 -19.85
CA ILE A 38 -15.09 -31.82 -20.05
C ILE A 38 -14.49 -30.55 -19.43
N THR A 39 -13.35 -30.76 -18.77
CA THR A 39 -12.38 -29.83 -18.19
C THR A 39 -11.68 -28.92 -19.22
N LYS A 40 -11.37 -27.68 -18.79
CA LYS A 40 -10.53 -26.63 -19.42
C LYS A 40 -11.16 -25.81 -20.56
N ILE A 41 -11.23 -24.49 -20.37
CA ILE A 41 -11.26 -23.49 -21.46
C ILE A 41 -10.39 -22.28 -21.09
N PHE A 42 -9.47 -21.98 -22.02
CA PHE A 42 -8.66 -20.77 -22.20
C PHE A 42 -9.55 -19.56 -22.52
N LEU A 43 -9.33 -18.37 -21.95
CA LEU A 43 -10.14 -17.19 -22.28
C LEU A 43 -9.29 -15.97 -22.66
N HIS A 44 -9.34 -15.64 -23.95
CA HIS A 44 -8.98 -14.34 -24.54
C HIS A 44 -10.06 -13.30 -24.21
N LEU A 45 -9.62 -12.06 -23.99
CA LEU A 45 -10.37 -10.88 -23.52
C LEU A 45 -11.56 -10.44 -24.40
N LEU A 46 -12.72 -10.18 -23.78
CA LEU A 46 -13.64 -9.01 -23.89
C LEU A 46 -15.02 -9.33 -23.23
N PRO A 47 -15.90 -8.36 -22.90
CA PRO A 47 -15.89 -7.59 -21.65
C PRO A 47 -17.23 -7.73 -20.90
N PHE A 48 -17.42 -8.79 -20.10
CA PHE A 48 -18.46 -8.82 -19.06
C PHE A 48 -17.91 -9.63 -17.90
N CYS A 49 -17.60 -8.95 -16.80
CA CYS A 49 -17.24 -9.60 -15.55
C CYS A 49 -18.46 -10.32 -14.99
N ILE A 50 -18.63 -11.58 -15.37
CA ILE A 50 -19.33 -12.57 -14.56
C ILE A 50 -18.25 -13.48 -13.99
N VAL A 51 -17.67 -13.08 -12.87
CA VAL A 51 -16.97 -14.03 -12.00
C VAL A 51 -18.04 -14.70 -11.15
N GLN A 52 -18.55 -15.81 -11.66
CA GLN A 52 -19.34 -16.74 -10.87
C GLN A 52 -18.37 -17.62 -10.09
N ALA A 53 -17.83 -17.07 -9.00
CA ALA A 53 -17.13 -17.86 -8.01
C ALA A 53 -18.07 -18.00 -6.81
N SER A 54 -18.68 -19.18 -6.68
CA SER A 54 -19.31 -19.61 -5.43
C SER A 54 -18.21 -19.84 -4.40
N LEU A 55 -17.76 -18.76 -3.77
CA LEU A 55 -16.84 -18.83 -2.64
C LEU A 55 -17.63 -19.10 -1.36
N PRO A 56 -17.30 -20.14 -0.58
CA PRO A 56 -17.80 -20.26 0.79
C PRO A 56 -17.38 -19.02 1.59
N LYS A 57 -18.21 -18.61 2.56
CA LYS A 57 -18.07 -17.37 3.34
C LYS A 57 -16.69 -17.19 4.03
N THR A 58 -15.90 -18.26 4.13
CA THR A 58 -14.54 -18.28 4.67
C THR A 58 -13.46 -17.75 3.73
N LEU A 59 -13.72 -17.59 2.42
CA LEU A 59 -12.68 -17.31 1.41
C LEU A 59 -12.62 -15.84 0.94
N LEU A 60 -13.26 -14.89 1.63
CA LEU A 60 -13.26 -13.46 1.27
C LEU A 60 -11.99 -12.68 1.67
N ARG A 61 -10.97 -13.34 2.22
CA ARG A 61 -9.76 -12.69 2.79
C ARG A 61 -8.55 -12.63 1.86
N SER A 62 -8.58 -13.35 0.74
CA SER A 62 -7.52 -13.34 -0.28
C SER A 62 -8.03 -12.75 -1.59
N VAL A 63 -7.37 -11.70 -2.08
CA VAL A 63 -7.63 -11.11 -3.40
C VAL A 63 -6.46 -11.45 -4.31
N ALA A 64 -6.67 -12.47 -5.15
CA ALA A 64 -5.75 -12.78 -6.25
C ALA A 64 -6.29 -12.16 -7.54
N LEU A 65 -5.53 -11.25 -8.14
CA LEU A 65 -5.86 -10.66 -9.44
C LEU A 65 -4.90 -11.25 -10.48
N SER A 66 -5.37 -12.24 -11.23
CA SER A 66 -4.63 -12.77 -12.38
C SER A 66 -4.81 -11.81 -13.56
N HIS A 67 -3.79 -11.00 -13.85
CA HIS A 67 -3.71 -10.26 -15.09
C HIS A 67 -3.00 -11.13 -16.15
N ILE A 68 -3.52 -11.14 -17.38
CA ILE A 68 -2.78 -11.65 -18.55
C ILE A 68 -1.58 -10.73 -18.75
N ASP A 69 -0.38 -11.31 -18.72
CA ASP A 69 0.92 -10.75 -19.11
C ASP A 69 1.03 -9.22 -19.01
N SER A 70 1.08 -8.68 -17.79
CA SER A 70 1.89 -7.47 -17.56
C SER A 70 3.33 -7.94 -17.47
N ASP A 71 3.88 -8.19 -18.63
CA ASP A 71 5.08 -8.95 -18.84
C ASP A 71 6.29 -8.09 -18.51
N THR A 72 6.42 -7.56 -17.27
CA THR A 72 7.56 -6.75 -16.83
C THR A 72 7.45 -6.19 -15.39
N ALA A 73 8.52 -6.37 -14.61
CA ALA A 73 8.90 -5.44 -13.53
C ALA A 73 9.53 -4.12 -14.10
N ALA A 74 9.49 -3.95 -15.42
CA ALA A 74 9.99 -2.81 -16.23
C ALA A 74 9.19 -2.58 -17.54
N PRO A 75 7.90 -2.15 -17.52
CA PRO A 75 7.20 -1.86 -18.76
C PRO A 75 7.77 -0.59 -19.40
N THR A 76 8.16 -0.65 -20.67
CA THR A 76 8.67 0.50 -21.44
C THR A 76 7.57 1.52 -21.76
N GLN A 77 6.29 1.15 -21.65
CA GLN A 77 5.14 2.05 -21.82
C GLN A 77 4.01 1.67 -20.85
N ALA A 78 3.42 2.69 -20.22
CA ALA A 78 2.28 2.54 -19.32
C ALA A 78 1.00 2.22 -20.13
N ILE A 79 0.58 0.96 -20.12
CA ILE A 79 -0.76 0.59 -20.61
C ILE A 79 -1.76 0.87 -19.47
N ASP A 80 -2.62 1.87 -19.67
CA ASP A 80 -3.67 2.27 -18.72
C ASP A 80 -4.86 1.27 -18.72
N ASN A 81 -4.62 0.08 -18.16
CA ASN A 81 -5.68 -0.84 -17.72
C ASN A 81 -6.06 -0.60 -16.24
N SER A 82 -5.61 0.52 -15.65
CA SER A 82 -5.61 0.78 -14.21
C SER A 82 -7.02 0.91 -13.63
N LYS A 83 -7.97 1.46 -14.41
CA LYS A 83 -9.31 1.82 -13.90
C LYS A 83 -10.16 0.62 -13.50
N ALA A 84 -10.14 -0.46 -14.29
CA ALA A 84 -10.93 -1.66 -13.99
C ALA A 84 -10.34 -2.47 -12.82
N CYS A 85 -9.02 -2.68 -12.81
CA CYS A 85 -8.30 -3.34 -11.72
C CYS A 85 -8.44 -2.57 -10.40
N PHE A 86 -8.38 -1.24 -10.46
CA PHE A 86 -8.62 -0.37 -9.31
C PHE A 86 -10.03 -0.54 -8.75
N ILE A 87 -11.09 -0.49 -9.56
CA ILE A 87 -12.48 -0.60 -9.07
C ILE A 87 -12.75 -1.96 -8.40
N TYR A 88 -12.33 -3.07 -9.02
CA TYR A 88 -12.58 -4.40 -8.46
C TYR A 88 -11.71 -4.70 -7.24
N GLY A 89 -10.42 -4.35 -7.27
CA GLY A 89 -9.53 -4.47 -6.11
C GLY A 89 -9.99 -3.61 -4.94
N PHE A 90 -10.39 -2.37 -5.21
CA PHE A 90 -10.94 -1.43 -4.24
C PHE A 90 -12.20 -1.98 -3.56
N LEU A 91 -13.17 -2.49 -4.34
CA LEU A 91 -14.39 -3.08 -3.79
C LEU A 91 -14.10 -4.32 -2.95
N GLN A 92 -13.17 -5.18 -3.38
CA GLN A 92 -12.81 -6.39 -2.66
C GLN A 92 -12.04 -6.09 -1.38
N ILE A 93 -11.17 -5.08 -1.37
CA ILE A 93 -10.46 -4.64 -0.16
C ILE A 93 -11.41 -3.95 0.80
N LEU A 94 -12.28 -3.06 0.31
CA LEU A 94 -13.34 -2.48 1.14
C LEU A 94 -14.22 -3.56 1.75
N LYS A 95 -14.53 -4.61 0.99
CA LYS A 95 -15.30 -5.76 1.47
C LYS A 95 -14.51 -6.58 2.48
N ALA A 96 -13.26 -6.94 2.19
CA ALA A 96 -12.39 -7.72 3.09
C ALA A 96 -12.12 -6.98 4.40
N LEU A 97 -11.84 -5.67 4.34
CA LEU A 97 -11.73 -4.81 5.51
C LEU A 97 -13.07 -4.79 6.26
N ARG A 98 -14.18 -4.47 5.59
CA ARG A 98 -15.51 -4.46 6.22
C ARG A 98 -15.89 -5.80 6.87
N ASP A 99 -15.57 -6.92 6.24
CA ASP A 99 -15.89 -8.26 6.71
C ASP A 99 -14.99 -8.67 7.87
N CYS A 100 -13.69 -8.38 7.83
CA CYS A 100 -12.79 -8.52 8.98
C CYS A 100 -13.30 -7.73 10.20
N HIS A 101 -13.92 -6.57 9.97
CA HIS A 101 -14.41 -5.71 11.04
C HIS A 101 -15.78 -6.09 11.62
N ARG A 102 -16.58 -6.93 10.96
CA ARG A 102 -17.92 -7.28 11.46
C ARG A 102 -17.88 -8.23 12.66
N ASP A 103 -16.79 -8.98 12.82
CA ASP A 103 -16.71 -10.09 13.79
C ASP A 103 -15.70 -9.86 14.94
N LEU A 104 -15.01 -8.70 14.97
CA LEU A 104 -13.98 -8.42 15.98
C LEU A 104 -14.56 -7.69 17.21
N LYS A 105 -14.38 -8.27 18.41
CA LYS A 105 -14.72 -7.64 19.69
C LYS A 105 -13.96 -6.32 19.92
N ASN A 106 -12.72 -6.23 19.43
CA ASN A 106 -11.88 -5.04 19.44
C ASN A 106 -11.56 -4.63 18.00
N LYS A 107 -11.85 -3.38 17.63
CA LYS A 107 -11.55 -2.87 16.29
C LYS A 107 -10.07 -2.50 16.20
N PRO A 108 -9.29 -3.09 15.28
CA PRO A 108 -7.89 -2.73 15.09
C PRO A 108 -7.75 -1.23 14.77
N ARG A 109 -6.75 -0.59 15.41
CA ARG A 109 -6.45 0.85 15.30
C ARG A 109 -5.25 1.14 14.43
N TYR A 110 -4.41 0.15 14.16
CA TYR A 110 -3.19 0.31 13.38
C TYR A 110 -3.21 -0.63 12.18
N LEU A 111 -2.47 -0.27 11.13
CA LEU A 111 -2.29 -1.09 9.93
C LEU A 111 -0.81 -1.35 9.73
N VAL A 112 -0.45 -2.59 9.43
CA VAL A 112 0.88 -2.94 8.91
C VAL A 112 0.76 -3.66 7.59
N THR A 113 1.60 -3.25 6.65
CA THR A 113 1.72 -3.89 5.34
C THR A 113 3.13 -4.35 5.10
N PHE A 114 3.27 -5.57 4.57
CA PHE A 114 4.54 -6.11 4.09
C PHE A 114 4.44 -6.43 2.60
N THR A 115 5.48 -6.13 1.84
CA THR A 115 5.61 -6.62 0.45
C THR A 115 6.47 -7.86 0.43
N VAL A 116 5.86 -9.00 0.13
CA VAL A 116 6.40 -10.32 0.50
C VAL A 116 6.50 -11.27 -0.68
N GLY A 117 7.51 -12.13 -0.62
CA GLY A 117 7.57 -13.38 -1.36
C GLY A 117 7.77 -14.56 -0.42
N TYR A 118 7.31 -15.73 -0.84
CA TYR A 118 7.31 -16.95 -0.04
C TYR A 118 8.72 -17.37 0.42
N ASN A 119 9.76 -17.02 -0.34
CA ASN A 119 11.14 -17.31 0.06
C ASN A 119 11.55 -16.60 1.36
N GLN A 120 10.88 -15.50 1.75
CA GLN A 120 11.11 -14.77 3.00
C GLN A 120 10.08 -15.07 4.10
N ARG A 121 9.23 -16.09 3.91
CA ARG A 121 8.10 -16.38 4.81
C ARG A 121 8.48 -16.54 6.28
N HIS A 122 9.64 -17.12 6.60
CA HIS A 122 10.09 -17.26 8.00
C HIS A 122 10.47 -15.92 8.63
N ASN A 123 11.02 -14.98 7.84
CA ASN A 123 11.30 -13.64 8.34
C ASN A 123 10.00 -12.86 8.58
N ILE A 124 9.01 -13.03 7.69
CA ILE A 124 7.67 -12.48 7.89
C ILE A 124 6.99 -13.12 9.09
N ASP A 125 7.06 -14.44 9.29
CA ASP A 125 6.53 -15.10 10.49
C ASP A 125 7.12 -14.51 11.78
N ALA A 126 8.43 -14.22 11.81
CA ALA A 126 9.06 -13.52 12.91
C ALA A 126 8.52 -12.08 13.11
N CYS A 127 8.28 -11.35 12.01
CA CYS A 127 7.66 -10.02 12.03
C CYS A 127 6.24 -10.05 12.59
N ILE A 128 5.38 -10.93 12.08
CA ILE A 128 3.95 -11.01 12.44
C ILE A 128 3.78 -11.21 13.95
N LYS A 129 4.64 -12.00 14.59
CA LYS A 129 4.64 -12.24 16.04
C LYS A 129 4.88 -10.99 16.89
N LYS A 130 5.36 -9.88 16.31
CA LYS A 130 5.58 -8.60 17.01
C LYS A 130 4.36 -7.68 17.00
N PHE A 131 3.29 -8.03 16.27
CA PHE A 131 2.08 -7.24 16.16
C PHE A 131 0.94 -7.91 16.93
N SER A 132 0.23 -7.11 17.73
CA SER A 132 -0.92 -7.54 18.52
C SER A 132 -2.22 -7.51 17.70
N ASP A 133 -3.33 -7.92 18.31
CA ASP A 133 -4.68 -7.79 17.73
C ASP A 133 -5.13 -6.32 17.48
N SER A 134 -4.35 -5.33 17.96
CA SER A 134 -4.55 -3.91 17.63
C SER A 134 -4.22 -3.59 16.17
N PHE A 135 -3.54 -4.50 15.46
CA PHE A 135 -3.06 -4.32 14.10
C PHE A 135 -3.88 -5.12 13.10
N THR A 136 -4.28 -4.46 12.01
CA THR A 136 -4.64 -5.16 10.78
C THR A 136 -3.36 -5.42 9.99
N ILE A 137 -3.20 -6.65 9.51
CA ILE A 137 -2.03 -7.06 8.74
C ILE A 137 -2.46 -7.30 7.29
N VAL A 138 -1.72 -6.69 6.36
CA VAL A 138 -1.91 -6.88 4.92
C VAL A 138 -0.58 -7.36 4.31
N LEU A 139 -0.63 -8.47 3.58
CA LEU A 139 0.50 -8.99 2.82
C LEU A 139 0.30 -8.73 1.34
N PHE A 140 1.25 -8.03 0.72
CA PHE A 140 1.31 -7.77 -0.71
C PHE A 140 2.24 -8.78 -1.39
N HIS A 141 1.67 -9.79 -2.03
CA HIS A 141 2.41 -10.92 -2.61
C HIS A 141 2.84 -10.61 -4.04
N TYR A 142 4.14 -10.40 -4.26
CA TYR A 142 4.66 -10.17 -5.61
C TYR A 142 4.94 -11.45 -6.40
N ASP A 143 4.83 -12.62 -5.78
CA ASP A 143 5.19 -13.92 -6.39
C ASP A 143 4.00 -14.83 -6.69
N GLY A 144 2.79 -14.47 -6.26
CA GLY A 144 1.58 -15.26 -6.53
C GLY A 144 1.34 -16.44 -5.59
N ARG A 145 2.22 -16.68 -4.62
CA ARG A 145 2.27 -17.92 -3.84
C ARG A 145 1.48 -17.84 -2.54
N VAL A 146 0.23 -17.39 -2.61
CA VAL A 146 -0.61 -17.12 -1.43
C VAL A 146 -1.01 -18.40 -0.70
N SER A 147 -1.40 -19.45 -1.43
CA SER A 147 -1.90 -20.72 -0.88
C SER A 147 -0.91 -21.38 0.08
N GLU A 148 0.38 -21.33 -0.25
CA GLU A 148 1.41 -22.00 0.53
C GLU A 148 1.62 -21.39 1.91
N TRP A 149 1.20 -20.14 2.13
CA TRP A 149 1.22 -19.52 3.47
C TRP A 149 0.13 -20.10 4.37
N ASP A 150 -1.05 -20.36 3.83
CA ASP A 150 -2.18 -20.92 4.60
C ASP A 150 -1.94 -22.38 5.01
N ASP A 151 -1.14 -23.10 4.23
CA ASP A 151 -0.74 -24.48 4.52
C ASP A 151 0.29 -24.58 5.66
N GLU A 152 1.16 -23.56 5.79
CA GLU A 152 2.27 -23.58 6.75
C GLU A 152 1.99 -22.77 8.02
N PHE A 153 1.25 -21.66 7.91
CA PHE A 153 1.05 -20.72 9.01
C PHE A 153 -0.44 -20.51 9.31
N GLU A 154 -0.89 -20.96 10.48
CA GLU A 154 -2.29 -20.78 10.90
C GLU A 154 -2.71 -19.31 11.00
N TRP A 155 -1.77 -18.40 11.32
CA TRP A 155 -2.06 -16.97 11.37
C TRP A 155 -2.34 -16.37 9.98
N SER A 156 -1.89 -17.01 8.89
CA SER A 156 -2.10 -16.55 7.51
C SER A 156 -3.59 -16.38 7.20
N LYS A 157 -4.42 -17.30 7.68
CA LYS A 157 -5.89 -17.26 7.53
C LYS A 157 -6.55 -16.03 8.19
N ASN A 158 -5.82 -15.35 9.09
CA ASN A 158 -6.29 -14.18 9.84
C ASN A 158 -5.77 -12.84 9.29
N VAL A 159 -4.93 -12.84 8.25
CA VAL A 159 -4.43 -11.61 7.62
C VAL A 159 -5.07 -11.41 6.24
N ILE A 160 -4.87 -10.22 5.66
CA ILE A 160 -5.39 -9.90 4.33
C ILE A 160 -4.29 -10.14 3.30
N HIS A 161 -4.60 -10.93 2.27
CA HIS A 161 -3.67 -11.22 1.18
C HIS A 161 -4.11 -10.49 -0.08
N ILE A 162 -3.18 -9.75 -0.70
CA ILE A 162 -3.37 -9.15 -2.01
C ILE A 162 -2.21 -9.57 -2.89
N SER A 163 -2.49 -10.19 -4.03
CA SER A 163 -1.47 -10.80 -4.87
C SER A 163 -1.55 -10.31 -6.32
N VAL A 164 -0.46 -9.71 -6.78
CA VAL A 164 -0.22 -9.27 -8.15
C VAL A 164 1.26 -9.51 -8.48
N LEU A 165 1.49 -10.29 -9.54
CA LEU A 165 2.85 -10.71 -9.90
C LEU A 165 3.75 -9.52 -10.23
N LYS A 166 4.99 -9.58 -9.71
CA LYS A 166 6.11 -8.69 -10.03
C LYS A 166 5.82 -7.20 -9.80
N GLN A 167 4.99 -6.88 -8.81
CA GLN A 167 4.73 -5.50 -8.39
C GLN A 167 5.52 -5.12 -7.14
N THR A 168 5.89 -3.84 -7.07
CA THR A 168 6.70 -3.26 -6.00
C THR A 168 5.83 -2.75 -4.84
N LYS A 169 6.44 -2.52 -3.67
CA LYS A 169 5.79 -1.99 -2.46
C LYS A 169 4.96 -0.74 -2.71
N TRP A 170 5.54 0.25 -3.39
CA TRP A 170 4.85 1.52 -3.64
C TRP A 170 3.77 1.44 -4.72
N TRP A 171 3.87 0.47 -5.65
CA TRP A 171 2.78 0.16 -6.58
C TRP A 171 1.53 -0.32 -5.83
N TYR A 172 1.71 -1.23 -4.87
CA TYR A 172 0.64 -1.72 -4.00
C TYR A 172 0.08 -0.61 -3.13
N ALA A 173 0.95 0.12 -2.43
CA ALA A 173 0.54 1.19 -1.53
C ALA A 173 -0.32 2.24 -2.26
N LYS A 174 0.09 2.65 -3.47
CA LYS A 174 -0.68 3.60 -4.28
C LYS A 174 -2.08 3.10 -4.64
N ARG A 175 -2.25 1.80 -4.91
CA ARG A 175 -3.51 1.22 -5.41
C ARG A 175 -4.46 0.75 -4.32
N PHE A 176 -3.93 0.32 -3.18
CA PHE A 176 -4.70 -0.39 -2.17
C PHE A 176 -4.75 0.31 -0.81
N LEU A 177 -3.88 1.30 -0.58
CA LEU A 177 -3.88 2.09 0.65
C LEU A 177 -4.39 3.51 0.39
N HIS A 178 -5.46 3.65 -0.40
CA HIS A 178 -6.10 4.95 -0.63
C HIS A 178 -6.51 5.59 0.71
N PRO A 179 -6.31 6.90 0.93
CA PRO A 179 -6.55 7.54 2.23
C PRO A 179 -7.92 7.25 2.82
N ASP A 180 -8.98 7.25 2.01
CA ASP A 180 -10.33 6.97 2.49
C ASP A 180 -10.58 5.50 2.88
N ILE A 181 -9.75 4.56 2.41
CA ILE A 181 -9.81 3.14 2.82
C ILE A 181 -9.14 2.98 4.18
N VAL A 182 -7.95 3.58 4.33
CA VAL A 182 -7.12 3.43 5.52
C VAL A 182 -7.39 4.51 6.59
N ALA A 183 -8.32 5.42 6.32
CA ALA A 183 -8.73 6.53 7.20
C ALA A 183 -9.24 6.09 8.57
N ARG A 184 -9.40 4.80 8.85
CA ARG A 184 -9.75 4.28 10.18
C ARG A 184 -8.54 4.03 11.08
N TYR A 185 -7.35 3.90 10.49
CA TYR A 185 -6.13 3.56 11.22
C TYR A 185 -5.43 4.84 11.65
N ASP A 186 -4.92 4.86 12.89
CA ASP A 186 -4.19 6.00 13.42
C ASP A 186 -2.77 6.06 12.85
N TYR A 187 -2.16 4.90 12.68
CA TYR A 187 -0.83 4.72 12.11
C TYR A 187 -0.80 3.59 11.09
N ILE A 188 -0.02 3.79 10.03
CA ILE A 188 0.11 2.91 8.86
C ILE A 188 1.60 2.60 8.65
N PHE A 189 1.96 1.33 8.83
CA PHE A 189 3.31 0.80 8.68
C PHE A 189 3.44 0.21 7.28
N ILE A 190 4.48 0.60 6.53
CA ILE A 190 4.71 0.13 5.15
C ILE A 190 6.13 -0.43 5.07
N TRP A 191 6.29 -1.71 5.38
CA TRP A 191 7.60 -2.30 5.65
C TRP A 191 8.06 -3.24 4.53
N ASP A 192 9.38 -3.29 4.34
CA ASP A 192 10.04 -4.34 3.58
C ASP A 192 10.09 -5.67 4.35
N GLU A 193 10.33 -6.75 3.62
CA GLU A 193 10.30 -8.13 4.15
C GLU A 193 11.64 -8.61 4.71
N ASP A 194 12.73 -7.86 4.55
CA ASP A 194 14.11 -8.24 4.92
C ASP A 194 14.57 -7.59 6.24
N LEU A 195 13.62 -7.45 7.18
CA LEU A 195 13.82 -6.82 8.49
C LEU A 195 13.89 -7.85 9.62
N GLY A 196 14.97 -7.82 10.39
CA GLY A 196 15.08 -8.54 11.66
C GLY A 196 14.47 -7.73 12.80
N VAL A 197 13.60 -8.36 13.59
CA VAL A 197 12.72 -7.66 14.56
C VAL A 197 12.90 -8.12 16.01
N ASP A 198 14.00 -8.77 16.35
CA ASP A 198 14.22 -9.37 17.67
C ASP A 198 14.03 -8.36 18.80
N HIS A 199 14.48 -7.12 18.58
CA HIS A 199 14.43 -6.02 19.54
C HIS A 199 13.26 -5.04 19.34
N PHE A 200 12.28 -5.41 18.52
CA PHE A 200 11.12 -4.59 18.22
C PHE A 200 9.86 -5.11 18.90
N ASN A 201 9.04 -4.19 19.40
CA ASN A 201 7.68 -4.38 19.89
C ASN A 201 6.78 -3.29 19.31
N ALA A 202 5.72 -3.67 18.59
CA ALA A 202 4.88 -2.73 17.87
C ALA A 202 4.07 -1.79 18.79
N GLU A 203 3.61 -2.28 19.95
CA GLU A 203 2.82 -1.46 20.88
C GLU A 203 3.71 -0.42 21.58
N GLU A 204 4.90 -0.83 22.03
CA GLU A 204 5.88 0.10 22.61
C GLU A 204 6.37 1.12 21.58
N TYR A 205 6.53 0.71 20.32
CA TYR A 205 6.86 1.62 19.23
C TYR A 205 5.77 2.69 19.04
N VAL A 206 4.50 2.27 18.92
CA VAL A 206 3.39 3.22 18.77
C VAL A 206 3.27 4.12 20.01
N HIS A 207 3.53 3.59 21.21
CA HIS A 207 3.58 4.39 22.43
C HIS A 207 4.62 5.51 22.33
N MET A 208 5.84 5.21 21.87
CA MET A 208 6.89 6.21 21.65
C MET A 208 6.53 7.23 20.57
N VAL A 209 5.99 6.79 19.43
CA VAL A 209 5.54 7.67 18.34
C VAL A 209 4.52 8.68 18.86
N LYS A 210 3.53 8.23 19.64
CA LYS A 210 2.52 9.10 20.25
C LYS A 210 3.11 10.02 21.31
N LYS A 211 3.96 9.49 22.20
CA LYS A 211 4.63 10.26 23.27
C LYS A 211 5.42 11.45 22.71
N HIS A 212 6.10 11.25 21.58
CA HIS A 212 6.95 12.24 20.95
C HIS A 212 6.27 13.04 19.83
N GLY A 213 4.96 12.84 19.62
CA GLY A 213 4.16 13.57 18.63
C GLY A 213 4.64 13.38 17.19
N LEU A 214 5.19 12.20 16.88
CA LEU A 214 5.72 11.89 15.55
C LEU A 214 4.59 11.55 14.59
N GLU A 215 4.63 12.17 13.40
CA GLU A 215 3.71 11.93 12.31
C GLU A 215 4.31 11.04 11.22
N ILE A 216 5.62 11.09 11.05
CA ILE A 216 6.36 10.17 10.18
C ILE A 216 7.53 9.63 11.00
N SER A 217 7.69 8.31 11.03
CA SER A 217 8.71 7.70 11.87
C SER A 217 9.21 6.39 11.29
N GLN A 218 10.34 5.91 11.80
CA GLN A 218 10.76 4.52 11.63
C GLN A 218 11.47 4.02 12.90
N PRO A 219 11.58 2.69 13.10
CA PRO A 219 12.49 2.12 14.07
C PRO A 219 13.95 2.51 13.78
N GLY A 220 14.77 2.63 14.82
CA GLY A 220 16.22 2.75 14.65
C GLY A 220 16.80 1.50 13.98
N LEU A 221 17.84 1.66 13.18
CA LEU A 221 18.58 0.55 12.57
C LEU A 221 19.78 0.17 13.41
N ASP A 222 20.01 -1.12 13.56
CA ASP A 222 21.20 -1.64 14.20
C ASP A 222 22.47 -1.10 13.51
N PRO A 223 23.35 -0.38 14.22
CA PRO A 223 24.55 0.21 13.62
C PRO A 223 25.58 -0.82 13.15
N GLU A 224 25.51 -2.08 13.60
CA GLU A 224 26.52 -3.11 13.31
C GLU A 224 26.36 -3.75 11.92
N LYS A 225 25.17 -3.65 11.30
CA LYS A 225 24.86 -4.32 10.02
C LYS A 225 24.99 -3.42 8.79
N GLY A 226 25.37 -2.16 8.99
CA GLY A 226 25.52 -1.17 7.93
C GLY A 226 24.21 -0.47 7.62
N CYS A 227 24.29 0.81 7.29
CA CYS A 227 23.16 1.62 6.82
C CYS A 227 23.66 2.67 5.84
N THR A 228 22.76 3.14 4.98
CA THR A 228 23.06 4.16 3.99
C THR A 228 23.13 5.56 4.62
N TRP A 229 22.20 5.86 5.53
CA TRP A 229 22.01 7.18 6.14
C TRP A 229 22.35 7.13 7.63
N GLN A 230 23.17 8.04 8.15
CA GLN A 230 23.50 8.06 9.59
C GLN A 230 22.28 8.33 10.45
N ILE A 231 21.31 9.10 9.94
CA ILE A 231 20.10 9.40 10.69
C ILE A 231 19.32 8.13 11.00
N THR A 232 19.36 7.09 10.17
CA THR A 232 18.61 5.87 10.47
C THR A 232 19.26 5.01 11.55
N LYS A 233 20.50 5.30 11.95
CA LYS A 233 21.22 4.53 12.98
C LYS A 233 20.64 4.75 14.37
N ARG A 234 20.36 3.63 15.04
CA ARG A 234 19.95 3.62 16.43
C ARG A 234 21.02 4.26 17.34
N ARG A 235 20.57 5.07 18.29
CA ARG A 235 21.33 5.66 19.40
C ARG A 235 20.98 5.00 20.72
N LYS A 236 21.97 4.50 21.46
CA LYS A 236 21.75 3.64 22.65
C LYS A 236 21.12 4.34 23.87
N HIS A 237 21.20 5.67 23.97
CA HIS A 237 20.87 6.40 25.21
C HIS A 237 19.74 7.42 25.06
N VAL A 238 18.99 7.35 23.97
CA VAL A 238 17.83 8.22 23.72
C VAL A 238 16.64 7.36 23.33
N GLU A 239 15.43 7.88 23.52
CA GLU A 239 14.21 7.20 23.07
C GLU A 239 13.95 7.45 21.58
N VAL A 240 14.20 8.69 21.14
CA VAL A 240 13.99 9.17 19.78
C VAL A 240 15.08 10.18 19.44
N HIS A 241 15.50 10.22 18.18
CA HIS A 241 16.23 11.33 17.61
C HIS A 241 15.65 11.77 16.27
N LYS A 242 15.91 13.03 15.89
CA LYS A 242 15.30 13.68 14.72
C LYS A 242 16.31 14.35 13.79
N GLU A 243 17.57 14.39 14.22
CA GLU A 243 18.67 15.06 13.54
C GLU A 243 19.94 14.22 13.69
N THR A 244 20.85 14.33 12.74
CA THR A 244 22.17 13.67 12.77
C THR A 244 23.25 14.55 12.18
N ASP A 245 24.48 14.27 12.58
CA ASP A 245 25.66 14.69 11.82
C ASP A 245 25.85 13.72 10.65
N GLU A 246 25.58 14.17 9.44
CA GLU A 246 25.84 13.44 8.20
C GLU A 246 27.07 14.04 7.51
N LYS A 247 27.56 13.41 6.43
CA LYS A 247 28.61 14.00 5.59
C LYS A 247 28.21 15.41 5.14
N LEU A 248 29.14 16.36 5.26
CA LEU A 248 28.90 17.78 4.97
C LEU A 248 28.28 18.02 3.57
N GLU A 249 28.70 17.20 2.59
CA GLU A 249 28.20 17.24 1.21
C GLU A 249 26.71 16.86 1.08
N TRP A 250 26.18 16.06 2.00
CA TRP A 250 24.79 15.60 1.98
C TRP A 250 23.87 16.53 2.77
N CYS A 251 24.40 17.29 3.75
CA CYS A 251 23.67 18.29 4.53
C CYS A 251 23.71 19.69 3.91
N SER A 252 23.27 19.85 2.66
CA SER A 252 23.15 21.20 2.09
C SER A 252 21.96 21.94 2.69
N ASN A 253 22.21 22.78 3.71
CA ASN A 253 21.23 23.61 4.45
C ASN A 253 20.33 22.83 5.44
N PRO A 254 20.84 22.35 6.59
CA PRO A 254 20.01 21.79 7.65
C PRO A 254 18.99 22.84 8.19
N PRO A 255 17.86 22.41 8.81
CA PRO A 255 17.46 21.05 9.17
C PRO A 255 16.59 20.42 8.06
N ARG A 256 17.24 19.75 7.11
CA ARG A 256 16.62 19.16 5.92
C ARG A 256 17.13 17.74 5.70
N PRO A 257 16.38 16.91 4.97
CA PRO A 257 16.85 15.59 4.54
C PRO A 257 18.24 15.64 3.88
N PRO A 258 19.11 14.65 4.15
CA PRO A 258 18.92 13.51 5.04
C PRO A 258 19.28 13.81 6.53
N CYS A 259 19.71 15.03 6.84
CA CYS A 259 20.33 15.36 8.14
C CYS A 259 19.32 15.65 9.25
N ALA A 260 18.09 16.00 8.86
CA ALA A 260 16.93 16.07 9.72
C ALA A 260 15.68 15.78 8.89
N ALA A 261 14.54 15.54 9.55
CA ALA A 261 13.26 15.31 8.88
C ALA A 261 13.26 14.19 7.82
N PHE A 262 14.00 13.11 8.08
CA PHE A 262 14.20 11.99 7.15
C PHE A 262 13.89 10.66 7.81
N VAL A 263 13.17 9.81 7.09
CA VAL A 263 13.05 8.38 7.34
C VAL A 263 13.21 7.67 6.01
N GLU A 264 13.86 6.51 6.03
CA GLU A 264 14.06 5.69 4.85
C GLU A 264 12.76 4.92 4.54
N ILE A 265 12.46 4.79 3.25
CA ILE A 265 11.28 4.14 2.71
C ILE A 265 11.22 2.65 3.02
N MET A 266 12.27 2.06 3.60
CA MET A 266 12.34 0.64 3.97
C MET A 266 11.33 0.26 5.06
N ALA A 267 11.31 0.99 6.18
CA ALA A 267 10.45 0.71 7.34
C ALA A 267 9.66 1.94 7.86
N PRO A 268 9.07 2.78 6.99
CA PRO A 268 8.35 3.97 7.45
C PRO A 268 7.02 3.62 8.11
N VAL A 269 6.63 4.51 9.01
CA VAL A 269 5.35 4.53 9.70
C VAL A 269 4.77 5.93 9.60
N PHE A 270 3.55 6.03 9.09
CA PHE A 270 2.87 7.29 8.86
C PHE A 270 1.66 7.41 9.79
N SER A 271 1.43 8.61 10.32
CA SER A 271 0.13 8.99 10.85
C SER A 271 -0.90 8.98 9.71
N ARG A 272 -2.18 8.88 10.08
CA ARG A 272 -3.29 9.00 9.13
C ARG A 272 -3.19 10.24 8.23
N ASP A 273 -2.87 11.38 8.83
CA ASP A 273 -2.85 12.68 8.15
C ASP A 273 -1.63 12.81 7.24
N ALA A 274 -0.45 12.42 7.74
CA ALA A 274 0.76 12.36 6.92
C ALA A 274 0.57 11.40 5.73
N TRP A 275 -0.01 10.22 5.94
CA TRP A 275 -0.28 9.26 4.87
C TRP A 275 -1.19 9.84 3.78
N ARG A 276 -2.21 10.64 4.16
CA ARG A 276 -3.08 11.29 3.18
C ARG A 276 -2.29 12.18 2.23
N CYS A 277 -1.31 12.94 2.72
CA CYS A 277 -0.41 13.72 1.87
C CYS A 277 0.55 12.82 1.06
N VAL A 278 1.23 11.87 1.72
CA VAL A 278 2.21 10.97 1.08
C VAL A 278 1.57 10.17 -0.06
N TRP A 279 0.34 9.71 0.11
CA TRP A 279 -0.38 8.99 -0.94
C TRP A 279 -0.58 9.83 -2.22
N HIS A 280 -0.82 11.15 -2.09
CA HIS A 280 -0.92 12.05 -3.24
C HIS A 280 0.44 12.38 -3.85
N MET A 281 1.52 12.30 -3.06
CA MET A 281 2.89 12.46 -3.53
C MET A 281 3.37 11.26 -4.37
N ILE A 282 2.94 10.04 -4.03
CA ILE A 282 3.25 8.83 -4.80
C ILE A 282 2.58 8.90 -6.18
N GLN A 283 3.36 8.68 -7.23
CA GLN A 283 2.94 8.77 -8.62
C GLN A 283 2.60 7.38 -9.18
N ASN A 284 1.57 7.28 -10.02
CA ASN A 284 1.05 5.98 -10.48
C ASN A 284 2.02 5.20 -11.39
N ASP A 285 2.89 5.91 -12.08
CA ASP A 285 3.88 5.41 -13.04
C ASP A 285 5.27 5.16 -12.42
N LEU A 286 5.57 5.75 -11.26
CA LEU A 286 6.83 5.56 -10.53
C LEU A 286 6.61 4.57 -9.39
N VAL A 287 7.11 3.35 -9.56
CA VAL A 287 6.68 2.21 -8.74
C VAL A 287 7.70 1.84 -7.65
N HIS A 288 8.97 2.25 -7.76
CA HIS A 288 10.01 1.87 -6.80
C HIS A 288 10.09 2.78 -5.57
N GLY A 289 9.59 4.02 -5.69
CA GLY A 289 9.55 4.99 -4.59
C GLY A 289 10.89 5.61 -4.19
N TRP A 290 11.99 5.33 -4.89
CA TRP A 290 13.28 5.96 -4.62
C TRP A 290 13.19 7.49 -4.75
N GLY A 291 13.73 8.19 -3.74
CA GLY A 291 13.66 9.64 -3.64
C GLY A 291 12.46 10.16 -2.84
N LEU A 292 11.45 9.32 -2.58
CA LEU A 292 10.29 9.69 -1.77
C LEU A 292 10.72 10.13 -0.36
N ASP A 293 11.73 9.47 0.20
CA ASP A 293 12.36 9.73 1.51
C ASP A 293 12.69 11.22 1.72
N PHE A 294 13.22 11.86 0.69
CA PHE A 294 13.64 13.27 0.70
C PHE A 294 12.46 14.24 0.57
N ALA A 295 11.31 13.74 0.11
CA ALA A 295 10.12 14.54 -0.08
C ALA A 295 9.14 14.47 1.11
N LEU A 296 9.24 13.43 1.96
CA LEU A 296 8.32 13.18 3.08
C LEU A 296 8.11 14.37 4.02
N ARG A 297 9.15 15.19 4.23
CA ARG A 297 9.05 16.42 5.05
C ARG A 297 7.91 17.36 4.65
N ARG A 298 7.48 17.33 3.37
CA ARG A 298 6.40 18.18 2.84
C ARG A 298 5.01 17.75 3.30
N CYS A 299 4.91 16.61 3.98
CA CYS A 299 3.66 16.01 4.43
C CYS A 299 3.41 16.11 5.92
N VAL A 300 4.12 17.02 6.60
CA VAL A 300 3.94 17.33 8.02
C VAL A 300 3.96 18.85 8.20
N GLU A 301 3.45 19.32 9.33
CA GLU A 301 3.54 20.73 9.69
C GLU A 301 4.99 21.15 9.92
N GLU A 302 5.32 22.39 9.54
CA GLU A 302 6.64 22.97 9.79
C GLU A 302 6.76 23.42 11.27
N PRO A 303 7.93 23.25 11.91
CA PRO A 303 9.16 22.69 11.34
C PRO A 303 9.14 21.16 11.22
N ALA A 304 9.37 20.63 10.01
CA ALA A 304 9.18 19.21 9.73
C ALA A 304 10.04 18.26 10.61
N TYR A 305 11.23 18.70 11.02
CA TYR A 305 12.12 17.90 11.87
C TYR A 305 11.57 17.66 13.28
N GLU A 306 10.55 18.41 13.73
CA GLU A 306 9.89 18.13 15.00
C GLU A 306 8.89 16.97 14.89
N LYS A 307 8.34 16.73 13.69
CA LYS A 307 7.29 15.74 13.42
C LYS A 307 7.82 14.44 12.84
N ILE A 308 9.06 14.43 12.36
CA ILE A 308 9.70 13.27 11.75
C ILE A 308 10.87 12.81 12.61
N GLY A 309 10.93 11.51 12.93
CA GLY A 309 11.98 11.00 13.80
C GLY A 309 12.15 9.49 13.81
N ILE A 310 13.25 9.07 14.42
CA ILE A 310 13.69 7.69 14.53
C ILE A 310 13.47 7.24 15.97
N VAL A 311 12.75 6.13 16.16
CA VAL A 311 12.50 5.56 17.49
C VAL A 311 13.65 4.64 17.86
N ASP A 312 14.57 5.11 18.70
CA ASP A 312 15.79 4.39 19.08
C ASP A 312 15.58 3.30 20.14
N SER A 313 14.54 3.48 20.97
CA SER A 313 14.17 2.50 21.98
C SER A 313 13.55 1.22 21.41
N GLN A 314 13.15 1.25 20.13
CA GLN A 314 12.57 0.13 19.39
C GLN A 314 13.28 0.02 18.05
N TRP A 315 14.15 -0.97 17.88
CA TRP A 315 15.04 -1.05 16.72
C TRP A 315 14.93 -2.36 15.97
N ILE A 316 15.35 -2.32 14.71
CA ILE A 316 15.33 -3.42 13.76
C ILE A 316 16.70 -3.59 13.11
N VAL A 317 16.89 -4.72 12.43
CA VAL A 317 18.10 -5.06 11.69
C VAL A 317 17.75 -5.13 10.21
N HIS A 318 18.48 -4.40 9.35
CA HIS A 318 18.38 -4.63 7.91
C HIS A 318 19.21 -5.86 7.52
N GLN A 319 18.56 -6.91 7.01
CA GLN A 319 19.21 -8.18 6.70
C GLN A 319 19.77 -8.25 5.27
N PHE A 320 19.45 -7.28 4.41
CA PHE A 320 19.89 -7.19 3.01
C PHE A 320 19.55 -8.44 2.19
N ILE A 321 18.38 -9.05 2.44
CA ILE A 321 18.02 -10.29 1.74
C ILE A 321 17.48 -9.94 0.34
N PRO A 322 18.12 -10.38 -0.75
CA PRO A 322 17.67 -10.04 -2.09
C PRO A 322 16.35 -10.75 -2.39
N SER A 323 15.30 -9.97 -2.62
CA SER A 323 13.97 -10.53 -2.89
C SER A 323 13.47 -10.12 -4.29
N LEU A 324 12.87 -8.93 -4.42
CA LEU A 324 12.22 -8.48 -5.65
C LEU A 324 13.22 -8.15 -6.78
N GLY A 325 14.45 -7.73 -6.45
CA GLY A 325 15.47 -7.42 -7.45
C GLY A 325 15.82 -8.60 -8.37
N SER A 326 15.61 -9.84 -7.90
CA SER A 326 15.81 -11.06 -8.69
C SER A 326 14.65 -11.37 -9.67
N GLN A 327 13.50 -10.70 -9.52
CA GLN A 327 12.30 -10.91 -10.33
C GLN A 327 12.26 -10.04 -11.62
N GLY A 328 13.30 -9.25 -11.87
CA GLY A 328 13.47 -8.50 -13.11
C GLY A 328 13.64 -9.40 -14.34
N LYS A 329 13.61 -8.80 -15.54
CA LYS A 329 13.98 -9.50 -16.78
C LYS A 329 15.47 -9.27 -17.05
N GLU A 330 16.14 -10.31 -17.53
CA GLU A 330 17.46 -10.17 -18.14
C GLU A 330 17.28 -9.55 -19.52
N GLU A 331 17.89 -8.39 -19.75
CA GLU A 331 17.83 -7.68 -21.03
C GLU A 331 19.22 -7.16 -21.40
N ASN A 332 19.61 -7.32 -22.67
CA ASN A 332 20.89 -6.81 -23.21
C ASN A 332 22.14 -7.24 -22.41
N GLY A 333 22.13 -8.45 -21.84
CA GLY A 333 23.24 -9.00 -21.05
C GLY A 333 23.35 -8.45 -19.62
N LYS A 334 22.38 -7.64 -19.16
CA LYS A 334 22.31 -7.15 -17.78
C LYS A 334 21.54 -8.11 -16.90
N SER A 335 22.06 -8.35 -15.70
CA SER A 335 21.35 -9.15 -14.70
C SER A 335 19.99 -8.52 -14.33
N PRO A 336 18.98 -9.32 -13.92
CA PRO A 336 17.70 -8.80 -13.44
C PRO A 336 17.82 -7.71 -12.37
N LEU A 337 18.77 -7.87 -11.44
CA LEU A 337 19.02 -6.91 -10.36
C LEU A 337 19.55 -5.58 -10.88
N GLU A 338 20.43 -5.62 -11.88
CA GLU A 338 20.98 -4.42 -12.52
C GLU A 338 19.89 -3.65 -13.26
N GLY A 339 19.03 -4.35 -14.02
CA GLY A 339 17.89 -3.72 -14.70
C GLY A 339 16.91 -3.05 -13.73
N VAL A 340 16.64 -3.68 -12.58
CA VAL A 340 15.80 -3.08 -11.53
C VAL A 340 16.47 -1.83 -10.93
N ARG A 341 17.78 -1.87 -10.65
CA ARG A 341 18.54 -0.72 -10.12
C ARG A 341 18.58 0.45 -11.10
N ASP A 342 18.80 0.18 -12.39
CA ASP A 342 18.77 1.21 -13.42
C ASP A 342 17.40 1.90 -13.48
N ARG A 343 16.32 1.11 -13.42
CA ARG A 343 14.96 1.63 -13.34
C ARG A 343 14.74 2.46 -12.08
N CYS A 344 15.22 2.03 -10.92
CA CYS A 344 15.13 2.78 -9.66
C CYS A 344 15.80 4.16 -9.78
N HIS A 345 17.02 4.23 -10.33
CA HIS A 345 17.73 5.49 -10.55
C HIS A 345 17.01 6.40 -11.56
N MET A 346 16.48 5.83 -12.63
CA MET A 346 15.71 6.56 -13.63
C MET A 346 14.43 7.16 -13.01
N GLU A 347 13.66 6.36 -12.27
CA GLU A 347 12.44 6.80 -11.58
C GLU A 347 12.74 7.87 -10.53
N TRP A 348 13.83 7.75 -9.77
CA TRP A 348 14.24 8.78 -8.81
C TRP A 348 14.49 10.12 -9.50
N LYS A 349 15.30 10.16 -10.57
CA LYS A 349 15.55 11.40 -11.33
C LYS A 349 14.26 12.03 -11.86
N MET A 350 13.32 11.21 -12.33
CA MET A 350 12.00 11.68 -12.78
C MET A 350 11.18 12.25 -11.62
N PHE A 351 11.16 11.56 -10.48
CA PHE A 351 10.45 12.00 -9.29
C PHE A 351 10.98 13.36 -8.80
N GLU A 352 12.29 13.49 -8.64
CA GLU A 352 12.95 14.73 -8.21
C GLU A 352 12.60 15.90 -9.13
N SER A 353 12.74 15.73 -10.44
CA SER A 353 12.38 16.74 -11.43
C SER A 353 10.90 17.15 -11.34
N ARG A 354 9.99 16.19 -11.14
CA ARG A 354 8.55 16.47 -11.01
C ARG A 354 8.22 17.23 -9.72
N VAL A 355 8.85 16.86 -8.61
CA VAL A 355 8.68 17.56 -7.32
C VAL A 355 9.21 18.99 -7.41
N ASP A 356 10.40 19.20 -7.98
CA ASP A 356 11.00 20.52 -8.16
C ASP A 356 10.14 21.43 -9.04
N ASN A 357 9.58 20.89 -10.12
CA ASN A 357 8.69 21.64 -11.00
C ASN A 357 7.37 22.00 -10.29
N ALA A 358 6.78 21.06 -9.55
CA ALA A 358 5.57 21.32 -8.76
C ALA A 358 5.82 22.41 -7.70
N GLU A 359 6.98 22.41 -7.05
CA GLU A 359 7.36 23.43 -6.07
C GLU A 359 7.52 24.81 -6.72
N LYS A 360 8.23 24.88 -7.86
CA LYS A 360 8.36 26.12 -8.63
C LYS A 360 7.00 26.68 -9.05
N ASP A 361 6.10 25.83 -9.52
CA ASP A 361 4.78 26.26 -9.97
C ASP A 361 3.87 26.69 -8.81
N TYR A 362 3.98 26.01 -7.66
CA TYR A 362 3.31 26.44 -6.43
C TYR A 362 3.75 27.86 -6.02
N PHE A 363 5.06 28.12 -5.94
CA PHE A 363 5.56 29.45 -5.56
C PHE A 363 5.20 30.55 -6.58
N LYS A 364 5.21 30.25 -7.88
CA LYS A 364 4.69 31.18 -8.91
C LYS A 364 3.21 31.49 -8.67
N SER A 365 2.41 30.48 -8.35
CA SER A 365 0.97 30.67 -8.09
C SER A 365 0.71 31.60 -6.89
N LEU A 366 1.52 31.52 -5.84
CA LEU A 366 1.45 32.41 -4.68
C LEU A 366 1.81 33.86 -5.05
N GLN A 367 2.82 34.06 -5.89
CA GLN A 367 3.21 35.38 -6.37
C GLN A 367 2.08 36.03 -7.18
N VAL A 368 1.45 35.28 -8.09
CA VAL A 368 0.30 35.76 -8.87
C VAL A 368 -0.89 36.11 -7.97
N GLN A 369 -1.19 35.29 -6.94
CA GLN A 369 -2.25 35.57 -5.98
C GLN A 369 -1.95 36.81 -5.10
N SER A 370 -0.70 37.05 -4.74
CA SER A 370 -0.30 38.24 -3.99
C SER A 370 -0.47 39.52 -4.83
N GLN A 371 -0.14 39.45 -6.12
CA GLN A 371 -0.30 40.57 -7.05
C GLN A 371 -1.77 40.88 -7.31
N SER A 372 -2.63 39.87 -7.50
CA SER A 372 -4.07 40.08 -7.74
C SER A 372 -4.83 40.61 -6.51
N LYS A 373 -4.41 40.21 -5.29
CA LYS A 373 -4.94 40.78 -4.04
C LYS A 373 -4.51 42.24 -3.86
N SER A 374 -3.34 42.63 -4.33
CA SER A 374 -2.87 44.02 -4.26
C SER A 374 -3.64 44.96 -5.21
N THR A 375 -4.16 44.48 -6.33
CA THR A 375 -4.93 45.30 -7.31
C THR A 375 -6.41 45.46 -6.97
N THR A 376 -6.94 44.67 -6.03
CA THR A 376 -8.37 44.74 -5.64
C THR A 376 -8.62 45.74 -4.48
N PHE A 377 -7.57 46.38 -3.96
CA PHE A 377 -7.65 47.37 -2.87
C PHE A 377 -7.41 48.82 -3.32
N GLN A 378 -7.56 49.11 -4.61
CA GLN A 378 -7.69 50.48 -5.15
C GLN A 378 -9.11 50.67 -5.66
#